data_AF-A0A1F5Z2Q4-F1
#
_entry.id   AF-A0A1F5Z2Q4-F1
#
_cell.length_a   1.000
_cell.length_b   1.000
_cell.length_c   1.000
_cell.angle_alpha   90.00
_cell.angle_beta   90.00
_cell.angle_gamma   90.00
#
_symmetry.space_group_name_H-M   'P 1'
#
loop_
_entity.id
_entity.type
_entity.pdbx_description
1 polymer ?
#
loop_
_entity_poly.entity_id
_entity_poly.type
_entity_poly.pdbx_seq_one_letter_code
_entity_poly.pdbx_strand_id
1 'polypeptide(L)'
;MRIDAGFTDIIPSGAFDPFASVPGAAGTPGIIFSGRQAPDFGAFGGQASALNWKAGEFPFWKRDIYTDSHNSVPTSYNFLTTIAQSSEIPLVDLGPSCSGGLLNCTLPGGLGHNIYHADGDLNLNAYNFPGGNQDYIILVKGDLTIKGNIDVPLGSTVIFSAKGKVTVNVSVTRIEGLYSADTDFKIAGTPLGPDPRLFAEGTIVANAALSGGSFQNERNLGLLGAINNGNTPSVTFVERPDFILNYPDFVKQEKRVWQEVAP
;
A
#
# COMPACT_ATOMS: atom_id res chain seq x y z
N MET A 1 -4.98 8.37 1.42
CA MET A 1 -4.07 8.26 0.26
C MET A 1 -3.14 9.47 0.26
N ARG A 2 -1.83 9.22 0.33
CA ARG A 2 -0.82 10.27 0.27
C ARG A 2 -0.04 10.12 -1.02
N ILE A 3 0.10 11.22 -1.77
CA ILE A 3 0.86 11.27 -3.02
C ILE A 3 1.70 12.54 -3.01
N ASP A 4 2.99 12.38 -2.78
CA ASP A 4 3.87 13.52 -2.51
C ASP A 4 3.97 14.50 -3.69
N ALA A 5 3.79 14.04 -4.93
CA ALA A 5 3.80 14.91 -6.11
C ALA A 5 2.49 15.71 -6.30
N GLY A 6 1.41 15.31 -5.63
CA GLY A 6 0.04 15.73 -5.94
C GLY A 6 -0.78 14.58 -6.56
N PHE A 7 -2.08 14.55 -6.29
CA PHE A 7 -3.01 13.57 -6.85
C PHE A 7 -3.79 14.21 -8.00
N THR A 8 -3.81 13.57 -9.16
CA THR A 8 -4.66 13.98 -10.29
C THR A 8 -5.40 12.75 -10.80
N ASP A 9 -6.72 12.77 -10.68
CA ASP A 9 -7.61 11.73 -11.18
C ASP A 9 -8.85 12.38 -11.80
N ILE A 10 -8.82 12.56 -13.12
CA ILE A 10 -9.85 13.31 -13.83
C ILE A 10 -11.09 12.42 -13.97
N ILE A 11 -12.13 12.74 -13.19
CA ILE A 11 -13.39 12.00 -13.19
C ILE A 11 -14.20 12.40 -14.44
N PRO A 12 -14.68 11.44 -15.27
CA PRO A 12 -15.42 11.74 -16.49
C PRO A 12 -16.74 12.50 -16.27
N SER A 13 -17.08 13.39 -17.21
CA SER A 13 -18.36 14.09 -17.24
C SER A 13 -19.50 13.10 -17.56
N GLY A 14 -20.22 12.65 -16.53
CA GLY A 14 -21.29 11.65 -16.64
C GLY A 14 -21.21 10.50 -15.63
N ALA A 15 -20.22 10.50 -14.74
CA ALA A 15 -20.21 9.60 -13.60
C ALA A 15 -21.43 9.85 -12.70
N PHE A 16 -22.15 8.80 -12.30
CA PHE A 16 -23.31 8.88 -11.42
C PHE A 16 -22.92 9.32 -10.00
N ASP A 17 -21.75 8.87 -9.54
CA ASP A 17 -21.11 9.29 -8.30
C ASP A 17 -19.69 9.79 -8.62
N PRO A 18 -19.50 11.09 -8.92
CA PRO A 18 -18.21 11.63 -9.37
C PRO A 18 -17.25 11.82 -8.19
N PHE A 19 -17.06 10.77 -7.38
CA PHE A 19 -16.24 10.78 -6.18
C PHE A 19 -15.03 9.88 -6.35
N ALA A 20 -13.83 10.39 -6.04
CA ALA A 20 -12.62 9.57 -5.97
C ALA A 20 -12.62 8.62 -4.75
N SER A 21 -13.40 8.96 -3.71
CA SER A 21 -13.61 8.13 -2.54
C SER A 21 -15.10 8.02 -2.22
N VAL A 22 -15.58 6.79 -2.08
CA VAL A 22 -16.95 6.50 -1.62
C VAL A 22 -17.02 6.51 -0.09
N PRO A 23 -18.17 6.86 0.51
CA PRO A 23 -18.36 6.77 1.94
C PRO A 23 -18.20 5.33 2.45
N GLY A 24 -17.50 5.16 3.56
CA GLY A 24 -17.37 3.88 4.25
C GLY A 24 -18.64 3.50 5.02
N ALA A 25 -18.63 2.31 5.63
CA ALA A 25 -19.67 1.90 6.57
C ALA A 25 -19.81 2.95 7.70
N ALA A 26 -21.03 3.23 8.13
CA ALA A 26 -21.36 4.25 9.14
C ALA A 26 -21.12 5.73 8.74
N GLY A 27 -21.00 6.03 7.44
CA GLY A 27 -20.97 7.42 6.95
C GLY A 27 -19.63 8.12 7.13
N THR A 28 -18.54 7.35 7.29
CA THR A 28 -17.20 7.93 7.26
C THR A 28 -16.91 8.44 5.83
N PRO A 29 -16.40 9.67 5.66
CA PRO A 29 -16.27 10.34 4.37
C PRO A 29 -15.21 9.79 3.42
N GLY A 30 -14.77 8.55 3.65
CA GLY A 30 -13.79 7.87 2.82
C GLY A 30 -12.34 8.32 3.11
N ILE A 31 -11.47 8.11 2.13
CA ILE A 31 -10.01 8.20 2.30
C ILE A 31 -9.54 9.66 2.21
N ILE A 32 -8.67 10.08 3.13
CA ILE A 32 -8.07 11.44 3.11
C ILE A 32 -7.02 11.54 2.00
N PHE A 33 -7.11 12.56 1.14
CA PHE A 33 -6.10 12.89 0.11
C PHE A 33 -5.13 13.95 0.64
N SER A 34 -3.82 13.76 0.42
CA SER A 34 -2.77 14.73 0.78
C SER A 34 -1.58 14.66 -0.18
N GLY A 35 -0.86 15.78 -0.34
CA GLY A 35 0.30 15.87 -1.22
C GLY A 35 0.89 17.29 -1.34
N ARG A 36 1.96 17.44 -2.13
CA ARG A 36 2.57 18.76 -2.41
C ARG A 36 1.66 19.68 -3.21
N GLN A 37 0.75 19.14 -4.01
CA GLN A 37 -0.22 19.93 -4.76
C GLN A 37 -1.63 19.59 -4.28
N ALA A 38 -2.53 20.55 -4.39
CA ALA A 38 -3.95 20.30 -4.15
C ALA A 38 -4.41 19.19 -5.11
N PRO A 39 -5.18 18.20 -4.63
CA PRO A 39 -5.67 17.13 -5.48
C PRO A 39 -6.61 17.69 -6.55
N ASP A 40 -6.41 17.26 -7.80
CA ASP A 40 -7.23 17.64 -8.96
C ASP A 40 -8.13 16.47 -9.39
N PHE A 41 -9.43 16.70 -9.35
CA PHE A 41 -10.46 15.73 -9.73
C PHE A 41 -11.19 16.09 -11.04
N GLY A 42 -10.74 17.13 -11.74
CA GLY A 42 -11.32 17.63 -13.00
C GLY A 42 -12.39 18.73 -12.85
N ALA A 43 -12.71 19.41 -13.95
CA ALA A 43 -13.49 20.66 -13.97
C ALA A 43 -15.03 20.52 -13.96
N PHE A 44 -15.59 19.32 -13.77
CA PHE A 44 -17.02 19.05 -14.03
C PHE A 44 -17.75 18.33 -12.89
N GLY A 45 -17.44 18.67 -11.64
CA GLY A 45 -18.11 18.10 -10.46
C GLY A 45 -17.41 16.88 -9.84
N GLY A 46 -16.19 16.56 -10.30
CA GLY A 46 -15.32 15.62 -9.60
C GLY A 46 -14.97 16.13 -8.21
N GLN A 47 -15.19 15.30 -7.19
CA GLN A 47 -14.92 15.64 -5.80
C GLN A 47 -14.12 14.53 -5.11
N ALA A 48 -13.42 14.89 -4.03
CA ALA A 48 -12.67 13.91 -3.24
C ALA A 48 -13.60 12.84 -2.64
N SER A 49 -14.77 13.27 -2.16
CA SER A 49 -15.84 12.43 -1.61
C SER A 49 -17.15 13.20 -1.60
N ALA A 50 -18.24 12.58 -1.14
CA ALA A 50 -19.53 13.25 -0.95
C ALA A 50 -19.46 14.49 -0.02
N LEU A 51 -18.47 14.55 0.87
CA LEU A 51 -18.20 15.70 1.75
C LEU A 51 -17.02 16.55 1.28
N ASN A 52 -16.39 16.19 0.17
CA ASN A 52 -15.23 16.86 -0.43
C ASN A 52 -14.07 17.10 0.55
N TRP A 53 -13.81 16.14 1.45
CA TRP A 53 -12.73 16.25 2.42
C TRP A 53 -11.37 16.10 1.76
N LYS A 54 -10.57 17.16 1.87
CA LYS A 54 -9.20 17.24 1.36
C LYS A 54 -8.28 17.67 2.51
N ALA A 55 -7.14 17.02 2.66
CA ALA A 55 -6.07 17.51 3.52
C ALA A 55 -5.00 18.19 2.64
N GLY A 56 -4.37 19.24 3.16
CA GLY A 56 -3.22 19.84 2.47
C GLY A 56 -3.52 20.92 1.44
N GLU A 57 -4.72 21.52 1.41
CA GLU A 57 -5.02 22.73 0.60
C GLU A 57 -4.33 24.01 1.12
N PHE A 58 -3.23 23.84 1.85
CA PHE A 58 -2.50 24.96 2.38
C PHE A 58 -1.77 25.71 1.27
N PRO A 59 -1.52 27.02 1.43
CA PRO A 59 -0.73 27.79 0.49
C PRO A 59 0.64 27.15 0.22
N PHE A 60 1.33 27.53 -0.87
CA PHE A 60 2.57 26.88 -1.31
C PHE A 60 3.68 26.76 -0.22
N TRP A 61 3.62 27.58 0.83
CA TRP A 61 4.55 27.58 1.98
C TRP A 61 4.14 26.66 3.15
N LYS A 62 2.98 26.00 3.08
CA LYS A 62 2.45 25.07 4.10
C LYS A 62 2.02 23.73 3.50
N ARG A 63 2.56 23.38 2.33
CA ARG A 63 2.28 22.11 1.66
C ARG A 63 2.54 20.93 2.61
N ASP A 64 1.67 19.92 2.56
CA ASP A 64 1.90 18.62 3.21
C ASP A 64 2.96 17.85 2.42
N ILE A 65 4.17 18.40 2.37
CA ILE A 65 5.36 17.72 1.88
C ILE A 65 5.82 16.84 3.02
N TYR A 66 6.05 15.58 2.71
CA TYR A 66 6.65 14.69 3.69
C TYR A 66 8.08 15.05 4.00
N THR A 67 8.15 15.70 5.15
CA THR A 67 9.25 15.96 6.04
C THR A 67 9.96 14.77 6.67
N ASP A 68 10.45 13.75 5.98
CA ASP A 68 11.23 12.74 6.72
C ASP A 68 12.61 13.26 7.08
N SER A 69 13.05 13.00 8.32
CA SER A 69 14.45 13.15 8.72
C SER A 69 15.33 12.02 8.17
N HIS A 70 14.71 10.95 7.65
CA HIS A 70 15.39 9.78 7.12
C HIS A 70 15.54 9.86 5.60
N ASN A 71 16.59 9.21 5.07
CA ASN A 71 16.84 9.11 3.63
C ASN A 71 15.90 8.13 2.90
N SER A 72 14.96 7.50 3.61
CA SER A 72 13.96 6.58 3.07
C SER A 72 12.73 6.56 3.97
N VAL A 73 11.59 6.13 3.42
CA VAL A 73 10.34 5.97 4.16
C VAL A 73 10.50 4.87 5.22
N PRO A 74 9.90 4.99 6.42
CA PRO A 74 10.05 4.03 7.53
C PRO A 74 9.54 2.62 7.26
N THR A 75 8.89 2.40 6.13
CA THR A 75 8.42 1.10 5.65
C THR A 75 9.34 0.48 4.58
N SER A 76 10.40 1.21 4.17
CA SER A 76 11.38 0.74 3.18
C SER A 76 12.16 -0.46 3.67
N TYR A 77 12.64 -1.28 2.74
CA TYR A 77 13.33 -2.53 3.07
C TYR A 77 14.59 -2.25 3.90
N ASN A 78 15.41 -1.29 3.46
CA ASN A 78 16.66 -0.95 4.16
C ASN A 78 16.40 -0.38 5.56
N PHE A 79 15.34 0.40 5.75
CA PHE A 79 15.00 0.96 7.06
C PHE A 79 14.57 -0.16 8.03
N LEU A 80 13.63 -1.01 7.62
CA LEU A 80 13.13 -2.10 8.47
C LEU A 80 14.22 -3.13 8.79
N THR A 81 15.06 -3.49 7.81
CA THR A 81 16.21 -4.38 8.04
C THR A 81 17.23 -3.77 9.01
N THR A 82 17.58 -2.49 8.84
CA THR A 82 18.53 -1.80 9.72
C THR A 82 18.00 -1.74 11.15
N ILE A 83 16.71 -1.42 11.33
CA ILE A 83 16.10 -1.37 12.67
C ILE A 83 16.04 -2.75 13.32
N ALA A 84 15.66 -3.79 12.57
CA ALA A 84 15.65 -5.15 13.09
C ALA A 84 17.05 -5.58 13.55
N GLN A 85 18.08 -5.28 12.75
CA GLN A 85 19.48 -5.57 13.08
C GLN A 85 19.99 -4.76 14.29
N SER A 86 19.70 -3.46 14.35
CA SER A 86 20.13 -2.59 15.46
C SER A 86 19.43 -2.94 16.77
N SER A 87 18.23 -3.51 16.69
CA SER A 87 17.44 -3.97 17.84
C SER A 87 17.71 -5.44 18.18
N GLU A 88 18.67 -6.08 17.52
CA GLU A 88 19.03 -7.49 17.71
C GLU A 88 17.85 -8.47 17.54
N ILE A 89 16.85 -8.10 16.73
CA ILE A 89 15.71 -8.96 16.42
C ILE A 89 16.11 -9.92 15.29
N PRO A 90 16.06 -11.25 15.51
CA PRO A 90 16.46 -12.21 14.49
C PRO A 90 15.49 -12.19 13.30
N LEU A 91 16.06 -12.11 12.09
CA LEU A 91 15.31 -12.29 10.85
C LEU A 91 15.21 -13.79 10.54
N VAL A 92 13.99 -14.30 10.38
CA VAL A 92 13.75 -15.70 10.03
C VAL A 92 13.81 -15.85 8.51
N ASP A 93 14.63 -16.77 8.01
CA ASP A 93 14.65 -17.08 6.58
C ASP A 93 13.29 -17.65 6.15
N LEU A 94 12.66 -17.00 5.16
CA LEU A 94 11.37 -17.41 4.62
C LEU A 94 11.51 -18.63 3.70
N GLY A 95 12.68 -18.83 3.07
CA GLY A 95 12.91 -19.89 2.09
C GLY A 95 12.43 -21.28 2.54
N PRO A 96 12.84 -21.76 3.73
CA PRO A 96 12.40 -23.05 4.27
C PRO A 96 10.89 -23.16 4.55
N SER A 97 10.20 -22.03 4.73
CA SER A 97 8.75 -22.01 4.96
C SER A 97 7.96 -22.13 3.65
N CYS A 98 8.56 -21.84 2.50
CA CYS A 98 7.90 -21.87 1.19
C CYS A 98 7.97 -23.28 0.57
N SER A 99 6.83 -23.97 0.45
CA SER A 99 6.79 -25.34 -0.10
C SER A 99 7.19 -25.48 -1.57
N GLY A 100 7.23 -24.38 -2.33
CA GLY A 100 7.71 -24.31 -3.72
C GLY A 100 8.95 -23.42 -3.91
N GLY A 101 9.64 -23.08 -2.82
CA GLY A 101 10.72 -22.07 -2.80
C GLY A 101 10.21 -20.64 -2.99
N LEU A 102 11.10 -19.66 -2.97
CA LEU A 102 10.72 -18.24 -3.03
C LEU A 102 9.99 -17.86 -4.34
N LEU A 103 10.34 -18.48 -5.48
CA LEU A 103 9.73 -18.19 -6.79
C LEU A 103 8.36 -18.85 -7.02
N ASN A 104 7.90 -19.69 -6.10
CA ASN A 104 6.55 -20.25 -6.08
C ASN A 104 6.12 -20.51 -4.63
N CYS A 105 6.18 -19.48 -3.79
CA CYS A 105 6.04 -19.62 -2.36
C CYS A 105 4.56 -19.80 -1.97
N THR A 106 4.27 -20.94 -1.36
CA THR A 106 3.04 -21.15 -0.59
C THR A 106 3.43 -21.24 0.88
N LEU A 107 3.00 -20.26 1.67
CA LEU A 107 3.26 -20.19 3.11
C LEU A 107 2.49 -21.29 3.85
N PRO A 108 3.01 -21.79 4.98
CA PRO A 108 2.35 -22.83 5.77
C PRO A 108 1.16 -22.21 6.52
N GLY A 109 0.06 -22.97 6.69
CA GLY A 109 -1.15 -22.46 7.37
C GLY A 109 -0.96 -22.09 8.85
N GLY A 110 0.16 -22.47 9.47
CA GLY A 110 0.51 -22.13 10.85
C GLY A 110 1.77 -21.27 10.93
N LEU A 111 1.94 -20.32 10.01
CA LEU A 111 3.08 -19.41 10.04
C LEU A 111 3.08 -18.63 11.35
N GLY A 112 4.16 -18.74 12.13
CA GLY A 112 4.32 -17.98 13.37
C GLY A 112 4.46 -16.48 13.10
N HIS A 113 4.07 -15.65 14.06
CA HIS A 113 4.30 -14.21 13.97
C HIS A 113 5.81 -13.94 14.06
N ASN A 114 6.39 -13.26 13.06
CA ASN A 114 7.82 -12.94 13.03
C ASN A 114 8.18 -11.92 11.95
N ILE A 115 9.45 -11.49 11.97
CA ILE A 115 10.11 -10.80 10.86
C ILE A 115 10.79 -11.85 9.98
N TYR A 116 10.23 -12.03 8.79
CA TYR A 116 10.72 -12.93 7.77
C TYR A 116 11.59 -12.19 6.76
N HIS A 117 12.62 -12.85 6.27
CA HIS A 117 13.49 -12.35 5.21
C HIS A 117 13.52 -13.34 4.04
N ALA A 118 13.26 -12.84 2.83
CA ALA A 118 13.47 -13.56 1.57
C ALA A 118 14.73 -13.02 0.89
N ASP A 119 15.76 -13.87 0.79
CA ASP A 119 17.04 -13.53 0.13
C ASP A 119 16.94 -13.65 -1.41
N GLY A 120 16.08 -12.83 -2.00
CA GLY A 120 15.84 -12.80 -3.45
C GLY A 120 14.43 -12.34 -3.78
N ASP A 121 14.00 -12.67 -5.01
CA ASP A 121 12.63 -12.42 -5.46
C ASP A 121 11.65 -13.38 -4.79
N LEU A 122 10.49 -12.85 -4.39
CA LEU A 122 9.42 -13.61 -3.75
C LEU A 122 8.18 -13.58 -4.65
N ASN A 123 7.74 -14.75 -5.10
CA ASN A 123 6.48 -14.94 -5.77
C ASN A 123 5.51 -15.65 -4.81
N LEU A 124 4.68 -14.86 -4.14
CA LEU A 124 3.76 -15.33 -3.13
C LEU A 124 2.44 -15.78 -3.76
N ASN A 125 2.06 -17.03 -3.50
CA ASN A 125 0.74 -17.57 -3.87
C ASN A 125 -0.35 -17.08 -2.91
N ALA A 126 -1.60 -17.46 -3.17
CA ALA A 126 -2.70 -17.11 -2.28
C ALA A 126 -2.41 -17.58 -0.84
N TYR A 127 -2.73 -16.75 0.14
CA TYR A 127 -2.50 -17.08 1.54
C TYR A 127 -3.49 -16.35 2.45
N ASN A 128 -3.95 -17.09 3.47
CA ASN A 128 -4.80 -16.56 4.52
C ASN A 128 -3.96 -16.54 5.79
N PHE A 129 -3.68 -15.35 6.32
CA PHE A 129 -2.92 -15.21 7.54
C PHE A 129 -3.74 -15.73 8.74
N PRO A 130 -3.08 -16.40 9.70
CA PRO A 130 -3.73 -16.77 10.95
C PRO A 130 -4.30 -15.56 11.70
N GLY A 131 -5.45 -15.76 12.32
CA GLY A 131 -6.04 -14.79 13.26
C GLY A 131 -5.41 -14.88 14.65
N GLY A 132 -5.82 -13.97 15.53
CA GLY A 132 -5.42 -13.97 16.95
C GLY A 132 -4.37 -12.92 17.31
N ASN A 133 -4.43 -11.74 16.69
CA ASN A 133 -3.55 -10.60 16.96
C ASN A 133 -2.07 -10.90 16.71
N GLN A 134 -1.78 -11.37 15.49
CA GLN A 134 -0.44 -11.77 15.09
C GLN A 134 0.14 -10.77 14.08
N ASP A 135 1.41 -10.41 14.27
CA ASP A 135 2.11 -9.45 13.43
C ASP A 135 3.18 -10.13 12.56
N TYR A 136 3.15 -9.81 11.28
CA TYR A 136 4.04 -10.37 10.27
C TYR A 136 4.75 -9.26 9.52
N ILE A 137 6.07 -9.34 9.44
CA ILE A 137 6.85 -8.46 8.56
C ILE A 137 7.62 -9.34 7.60
N ILE A 138 7.38 -9.18 6.30
CA ILE A 138 8.01 -9.95 5.25
C ILE A 138 8.90 -9.00 4.44
N LEU A 139 10.20 -9.12 4.66
CA LEU A 139 11.25 -8.35 4.01
C LEU A 139 11.75 -9.10 2.79
N VAL A 140 11.60 -8.51 1.61
CA VAL A 140 11.98 -9.11 0.32
C VAL A 140 13.16 -8.33 -0.26
N LYS A 141 14.31 -8.98 -0.38
CA LYS A 141 15.53 -8.34 -0.90
C LYS A 141 15.47 -8.06 -2.41
N GLY A 142 14.62 -8.77 -3.14
CA GLY A 142 14.33 -8.57 -4.56
C GLY A 142 12.94 -8.02 -4.82
N ASP A 143 12.34 -8.48 -5.91
CA ASP A 143 10.97 -8.15 -6.32
C ASP A 143 9.94 -9.03 -5.61
N LEU A 144 8.78 -8.46 -5.26
CA LEU A 144 7.63 -9.20 -4.72
C LEU A 144 6.54 -9.32 -5.79
N THR A 145 6.17 -10.53 -6.17
CA THR A 145 4.99 -10.79 -7.01
C THR A 145 3.90 -11.49 -6.20
N ILE A 146 2.74 -10.85 -6.09
CA ILE A 146 1.53 -11.44 -5.50
C ILE A 146 0.76 -12.16 -6.62
N LYS A 147 0.72 -13.50 -6.55
CA LYS A 147 0.06 -14.37 -7.54
C LYS A 147 -1.37 -14.76 -7.17
N GLY A 148 -1.72 -14.66 -5.89
CA GLY A 148 -3.04 -15.01 -5.38
C GLY A 148 -3.54 -14.04 -4.31
N ASN A 149 -4.79 -14.20 -3.90
CA ASN A 149 -5.40 -13.33 -2.90
C ASN A 149 -4.70 -13.46 -1.54
N ILE A 150 -4.55 -12.32 -0.86
CA ILE A 150 -4.01 -12.24 0.49
C ILE A 150 -5.12 -11.78 1.41
N ASP A 151 -5.41 -12.57 2.45
CA ASP A 151 -6.46 -12.31 3.44
C ASP A 151 -5.82 -12.16 4.82
N VAL A 152 -6.16 -11.08 5.54
CA VAL A 152 -5.59 -10.75 6.84
C VAL A 152 -6.73 -10.46 7.82
N PRO A 153 -7.01 -11.40 8.74
CA PRO A 153 -8.12 -11.25 9.67
C PRO A 153 -7.92 -10.04 10.59
N LEU A 154 -9.03 -9.46 11.02
CA LEU A 154 -9.04 -8.34 11.97
C LEU A 154 -8.23 -8.67 13.22
N GLY A 155 -7.41 -7.71 13.64
CA GLY A 155 -6.50 -7.83 14.79
C GLY A 155 -5.08 -8.27 14.43
N SER A 156 -4.90 -9.01 13.34
CA SER A 156 -3.56 -9.34 12.81
C SER A 156 -3.07 -8.26 11.84
N THR A 157 -1.75 -8.11 11.69
CA THR A 157 -1.14 -7.15 10.76
C THR A 157 -0.10 -7.86 9.90
N VAL A 158 -0.04 -7.53 8.61
CA VAL A 158 1.06 -7.92 7.73
C VAL A 158 1.67 -6.70 7.03
N ILE A 159 2.99 -6.67 7.01
CA ILE A 159 3.80 -5.70 6.27
C ILE A 159 4.65 -6.45 5.26
N PHE A 160 4.49 -6.13 3.99
CA PHE A 160 5.38 -6.55 2.92
C PHE A 160 6.28 -5.37 2.55
N SER A 161 7.60 -5.55 2.68
CA SER A 161 8.57 -4.54 2.28
C SER A 161 9.55 -5.12 1.28
N ALA A 162 9.46 -4.68 0.04
CA ALA A 162 10.31 -5.13 -1.06
C ALA A 162 11.33 -4.06 -1.43
N LYS A 163 12.61 -4.44 -1.48
CA LYS A 163 13.69 -3.59 -2.00
C LYS A 163 13.53 -3.30 -3.50
N GLY A 164 12.91 -4.24 -4.22
CA GLY A 164 12.55 -4.10 -5.62
C GLY A 164 11.18 -3.46 -5.81
N LYS A 165 10.48 -3.92 -6.86
CA LYS A 165 9.08 -3.56 -7.11
C LYS A 165 8.13 -4.56 -6.47
N VAL A 166 6.90 -4.11 -6.20
CA VAL A 166 5.79 -5.01 -5.85
C VAL A 166 4.87 -5.11 -7.06
N THR A 167 4.57 -6.33 -7.51
CA THR A 167 3.67 -6.61 -8.64
C THR A 167 2.49 -7.45 -8.18
N VAL A 168 1.28 -6.94 -8.38
CA VAL A 168 0.03 -7.69 -8.16
C VAL A 168 -0.42 -8.27 -9.49
N ASN A 169 -0.49 -9.60 -9.58
CA ASN A 169 -0.88 -10.29 -10.81
C ASN A 169 -2.35 -9.97 -11.18
N VAL A 170 -2.67 -10.03 -12.47
CA VAL A 170 -4.00 -9.71 -13.00
C VAL A 170 -5.11 -10.63 -12.46
N SER A 171 -4.78 -11.87 -12.09
CA SER A 171 -5.75 -12.82 -11.51
C SER A 171 -6.16 -12.49 -10.07
N VAL A 172 -5.40 -11.63 -9.37
CA VAL A 172 -5.65 -11.29 -7.97
C VAL A 172 -6.81 -10.32 -7.89
N THR A 173 -7.75 -10.60 -6.98
CA THR A 173 -8.94 -9.76 -6.75
C THR A 173 -8.96 -9.12 -5.38
N ARG A 174 -8.14 -9.59 -4.45
CA ARG A 174 -8.08 -9.07 -3.07
C ARG A 174 -6.65 -9.14 -2.53
N ILE A 175 -6.19 -8.03 -1.96
CA ILE A 175 -4.96 -7.96 -1.17
C ILE A 175 -5.23 -7.18 0.10
N GLU A 176 -4.71 -7.68 1.22
CA GLU A 176 -4.86 -7.08 2.53
C GLU A 176 -3.49 -6.93 3.20
N GLY A 177 -3.18 -5.74 3.71
CA GLY A 177 -1.95 -5.47 4.45
C GLY A 177 -1.31 -4.11 4.15
N LEU A 178 -0.09 -3.92 4.64
CA LEU A 178 0.77 -2.82 4.26
C LEU A 178 1.80 -3.30 3.24
N TYR A 179 1.76 -2.75 2.04
CA TYR A 179 2.72 -3.04 0.98
C TYR A 179 3.62 -1.84 0.75
N SER A 180 4.92 -2.04 0.84
CA SER A 180 5.93 -1.02 0.61
C SER A 180 6.92 -1.50 -0.45
N ALA A 181 6.93 -0.82 -1.59
CA ALA A 181 7.92 -1.00 -2.63
C ALA A 181 8.94 0.14 -2.55
N ASP A 182 10.22 -0.20 -2.45
CA ASP A 182 11.30 0.80 -2.52
C ASP A 182 11.29 1.52 -3.88
N THR A 183 10.79 0.87 -4.93
CA THR A 183 10.63 1.41 -6.29
C THR A 183 9.15 1.47 -6.72
N ASP A 184 8.72 0.69 -7.71
CA ASP A 184 7.36 0.72 -8.26
C ASP A 184 6.40 -0.21 -7.51
N PHE A 185 5.15 0.22 -7.36
CA PHE A 185 4.04 -0.67 -7.03
C PHE A 185 3.14 -0.80 -8.27
N LYS A 186 3.11 -1.99 -8.86
CA LYS A 186 2.43 -2.26 -10.12
C LYS A 186 1.26 -3.22 -9.93
N ILE A 187 0.09 -2.82 -10.41
CA ILE A 187 -1.07 -3.69 -10.57
C ILE A 187 -1.11 -4.07 -12.04
N ALA A 188 -0.82 -5.33 -12.34
CA ALA A 188 -0.77 -5.83 -13.70
C ALA A 188 -2.18 -5.91 -14.31
N GLY A 189 -2.26 -5.66 -15.61
CA GLY A 189 -3.45 -5.87 -16.42
C GLY A 189 -3.13 -6.51 -17.76
N THR A 190 -4.17 -6.76 -18.56
CA THR A 190 -4.05 -7.30 -19.91
C THR A 190 -4.38 -6.23 -20.97
N PRO A 191 -3.78 -6.31 -22.17
CA PRO A 191 -4.05 -5.33 -23.22
C PRO A 191 -5.51 -5.31 -23.71
N LEU A 192 -6.23 -6.43 -23.60
CA LEU A 192 -7.57 -6.59 -24.20
C LEU A 192 -8.72 -6.48 -23.20
N GLY A 193 -8.49 -6.68 -21.90
CA GLY A 193 -9.52 -6.67 -20.86
C GLY A 193 -10.70 -7.65 -21.13
N PRO A 194 -11.76 -7.60 -20.31
CA PRO A 194 -11.84 -6.90 -19.03
C PRO A 194 -11.03 -7.65 -17.96
N ASP A 195 -10.13 -6.94 -17.30
CA ASP A 195 -9.43 -7.46 -16.13
C ASP A 195 -10.38 -7.45 -14.91
N PRO A 196 -10.21 -8.40 -13.97
CA PRO A 196 -11.02 -8.38 -12.76
C PRO A 196 -10.70 -7.13 -11.92
N ARG A 197 -11.60 -6.76 -11.01
CA ARG A 197 -11.35 -5.64 -10.09
C ARG A 197 -10.42 -6.10 -8.97
N LEU A 198 -9.54 -5.21 -8.52
CA LEU A 198 -8.73 -5.42 -7.32
C LEU A 198 -9.31 -4.64 -6.14
N PHE A 199 -9.56 -5.32 -5.03
CA PHE A 199 -9.79 -4.71 -3.73
C PHE A 199 -8.48 -4.72 -2.95
N ALA A 200 -7.95 -3.54 -2.66
CA ALA A 200 -6.72 -3.36 -1.89
C ALA A 200 -7.08 -2.77 -0.53
N GLU A 201 -7.03 -3.58 0.53
CA GLU A 201 -7.35 -3.17 1.89
C GLU A 201 -6.08 -2.93 2.69
N GLY A 202 -5.90 -1.71 3.21
CA GLY A 202 -4.70 -1.31 3.94
C GLY A 202 -3.92 -0.20 3.26
N THR A 203 -2.59 -0.34 3.23
CA THR A 203 -1.69 0.75 2.83
C THR A 203 -0.76 0.29 1.71
N ILE A 204 -0.60 1.13 0.69
CA ILE A 204 0.35 0.93 -0.39
C ILE A 204 1.29 2.13 -0.44
N VAL A 205 2.60 1.84 -0.38
CA VAL A 205 3.69 2.81 -0.49
C VAL A 205 4.52 2.42 -1.71
N ALA A 206 4.62 3.31 -2.68
CA ALA A 206 5.59 3.24 -3.77
C ALA A 206 6.70 4.24 -3.51
N ASN A 207 7.87 4.01 -4.09
CA ASN A 207 9.08 4.83 -3.93
C ASN A 207 9.51 4.97 -2.45
N ALA A 208 9.43 3.89 -1.68
CA ALA A 208 9.79 3.92 -0.26
C ALA A 208 11.28 4.21 -0.03
N ALA A 209 12.16 3.91 -1.00
CA ALA A 209 13.59 4.26 -0.92
C ALA A 209 13.88 5.72 -1.30
N LEU A 210 12.88 6.49 -1.74
CA LEU A 210 13.03 7.87 -2.24
C LEU A 210 14.03 7.99 -3.42
N SER A 211 14.28 6.89 -4.13
CA SER A 211 15.23 6.81 -5.25
C SER A 211 14.57 6.83 -6.64
N GLY A 212 13.25 6.98 -6.70
CA GLY A 212 12.44 6.89 -7.90
C GLY A 212 11.54 5.65 -7.90
N GLY A 213 10.33 5.82 -8.43
CA GLY A 213 9.29 4.80 -8.44
C GLY A 213 7.90 5.42 -8.46
N SER A 214 6.91 4.64 -8.84
CA SER A 214 5.54 5.09 -9.06
C SER A 214 4.52 4.01 -8.73
N PHE A 215 3.30 4.44 -8.43
CA PHE A 215 2.16 3.55 -8.44
C PHE A 215 1.63 3.42 -9.88
N GLN A 216 1.53 2.20 -10.38
CA GLN A 216 1.14 1.89 -11.75
C GLN A 216 -0.09 0.98 -11.74
N ASN A 217 -1.20 1.46 -12.31
CA ASN A 217 -2.40 0.66 -12.50
C ASN A 217 -2.58 0.35 -13.98
N GLU A 218 -2.28 -0.88 -14.38
CA GLU A 218 -2.39 -1.35 -15.77
C GLU A 218 -3.68 -2.14 -16.05
N ARG A 219 -4.57 -2.27 -15.06
CA ARG A 219 -5.85 -2.97 -15.22
C ARG A 219 -6.69 -2.29 -16.29
N ASN A 220 -7.10 -3.05 -17.28
CA ASN A 220 -7.96 -2.63 -18.38
C ASN A 220 -9.38 -3.15 -18.18
N LEU A 221 -10.35 -2.26 -18.02
CA LEU A 221 -11.77 -2.62 -17.90
C LEU A 221 -12.40 -3.06 -19.24
N GLY A 222 -11.64 -3.03 -20.34
CA GLY A 222 -12.09 -3.40 -21.68
C GLY A 222 -13.11 -2.42 -22.27
N LEU A 223 -13.57 -2.72 -23.48
CA LEU A 223 -14.53 -1.88 -24.22
C LEU A 223 -15.89 -1.77 -23.49
N LEU A 224 -16.32 -2.84 -22.81
CA LEU A 224 -17.57 -2.87 -22.04
C LEU A 224 -17.45 -2.17 -20.68
N GLY A 225 -16.25 -2.18 -20.08
CA GLY A 225 -16.00 -1.43 -18.85
C GLY A 225 -15.89 0.08 -19.07
N ALA A 226 -15.52 0.53 -20.27
CA ALA A 226 -15.59 1.96 -20.62
C ALA A 226 -17.04 2.52 -20.57
N ILE A 227 -18.05 1.66 -20.78
CA ILE A 227 -19.48 2.04 -20.70
C ILE A 227 -19.98 2.08 -19.25
N ASN A 228 -19.32 1.37 -18.32
CA ASN A 228 -19.71 1.25 -16.90
C ASN A 228 -18.62 1.74 -15.92
N ASN A 229 -17.62 2.49 -16.39
CA ASN A 229 -16.49 2.94 -15.57
C ASN A 229 -16.94 3.79 -14.37
N GLY A 230 -18.15 4.37 -14.41
CA GLY A 230 -18.75 5.06 -13.27
C GLY A 230 -19.10 4.17 -12.07
N ASN A 231 -19.29 2.85 -12.26
CA ASN A 231 -19.71 1.91 -11.20
C ASN A 231 -18.73 0.76 -10.97
N THR A 232 -17.72 0.59 -11.83
CA THR A 232 -16.77 -0.54 -11.79
C THR A 232 -15.33 -0.04 -11.84
N PRO A 233 -14.78 0.53 -10.76
CA PRO A 233 -13.39 0.94 -10.73
C PRO A 233 -12.46 -0.27 -10.85
N SER A 234 -11.35 -0.12 -11.59
CA SER A 234 -10.36 -1.18 -11.80
C SER A 234 -9.64 -1.57 -10.50
N VAL A 235 -9.49 -0.62 -9.58
CA VAL A 235 -8.94 -0.81 -8.24
C VAL A 235 -9.80 -0.06 -7.24
N THR A 236 -10.10 -0.67 -6.11
CA THR A 236 -10.80 -0.06 -4.97
C THR A 236 -9.89 -0.17 -3.75
N PHE A 237 -9.55 0.97 -3.15
CA PHE A 237 -8.81 1.00 -1.90
C PHE A 237 -9.79 1.05 -0.73
N VAL A 238 -9.53 0.24 0.28
CA VAL A 238 -10.29 0.22 1.55
C VAL A 238 -9.30 0.53 2.66
N GLU A 239 -9.63 1.51 3.51
CA GLU A 239 -8.78 1.80 4.65
C GLU A 239 -8.89 0.71 5.72
N ARG A 240 -7.74 0.30 6.26
CA ARG A 240 -7.63 -0.61 7.41
C ARG A 240 -6.78 0.08 8.48
N PRO A 241 -7.34 1.07 9.21
CA PRO A 241 -6.60 1.80 10.24
C PRO A 241 -6.17 0.90 11.40
N ASP A 242 -6.84 -0.25 11.57
CA ASP A 242 -6.43 -1.30 12.52
C ASP A 242 -4.98 -1.75 12.29
N PHE A 243 -4.50 -1.83 11.05
CA PHE A 243 -3.10 -2.15 10.79
C PHE A 243 -2.13 -1.09 11.34
N ILE A 244 -2.48 0.20 11.30
CA ILE A 244 -1.62 1.27 11.83
C ILE A 244 -1.70 1.34 13.36
N LEU A 245 -2.87 1.02 13.94
CA LEU A 245 -3.05 1.00 15.39
C LEU A 245 -2.34 -0.21 16.03
N ASN A 246 -2.38 -1.35 15.36
CA ASN A 246 -1.73 -2.60 15.79
C ASN A 246 -0.30 -2.73 15.23
N TYR A 247 0.24 -1.67 14.64
CA TYR A 247 1.59 -1.70 14.09
C TYR A 247 2.61 -2.09 15.18
N PRO A 248 3.60 -2.96 14.89
CA PRO A 248 4.60 -3.33 15.88
C PRO A 248 5.34 -2.10 16.41
N ASP A 249 5.53 -2.03 17.73
CA ASP A 249 6.07 -0.83 18.40
C ASP A 249 7.45 -0.42 17.87
N PHE A 250 8.27 -1.36 17.41
CA PHE A 250 9.59 -1.06 16.86
C PHE A 250 9.57 -0.34 15.50
N VAL A 251 8.43 -0.35 14.81
CA VAL A 251 8.23 0.42 13.57
C VAL A 251 7.50 1.74 13.85
N LYS A 252 6.95 1.93 15.06
CA LYS A 252 6.35 3.21 15.46
C LYS A 252 7.46 4.24 15.64
N GLN A 253 7.38 5.33 14.89
CA GLN A 253 8.31 6.44 15.03
C GLN A 253 7.92 7.33 16.22
N GLU A 254 8.81 7.45 17.20
CA GLU A 254 8.72 8.53 18.19
C GLU A 254 9.04 9.87 17.53
N LYS A 255 8.08 10.81 17.57
CA LYS A 255 8.37 12.20 17.19
C LYS A 255 9.26 12.83 18.24
N ARG A 256 10.54 13.04 17.93
CA ARG A 256 11.47 13.79 18.78
C ARG A 256 11.63 15.21 18.25
N VAL A 257 11.38 16.20 19.09
CA VAL A 257 11.69 17.60 18.80
C VAL A 257 12.95 17.95 19.58
N TRP A 258 14.04 18.22 18.87
CA TRP A 258 15.25 18.77 19.46
C TRP A 258 15.20 20.29 19.38
N GLN A 259 15.37 20.95 20.52
CA GLN A 259 15.55 22.40 20.62
C GLN A 259 16.86 22.64 21.36
N GLU A 260 17.77 23.37 20.73
CA GLU A 260 18.96 23.88 21.41
C GLU A 260 18.51 24.87 22.49
N VAL A 261 18.84 24.58 23.75
CA VAL A 261 18.61 25.50 24.86
C VAL A 261 19.87 26.35 24.98
N ALA A 262 19.72 27.68 24.87
CA ALA A 262 20.84 28.59 25.01
C ALA A 262 21.57 28.35 26.37
N PRO A 263 22.91 28.42 26.39
CA PRO A 263 23.72 28.05 27.56
C PRO A 263 23.47 28.95 28.79
#